data_AF-A0A7Y1V853-F1
#
_entry.id   AF-A0A7Y1V853-F1
#
_cell.length_a   1.000
_cell.length_b   1.000
_cell.length_c   1.000
_cell.angle_alpha   90.00
_cell.angle_beta   90.00
_cell.angle_gamma   90.00
#
_symmetry.space_group_name_H-M   'P 1'
#
loop_
_entity.id
_entity.type
_entity.pdbx_description
1 polymer ?
#
loop_
_entity_poly.entity_id
_entity_poly.type
_entity_poly.pdbx_seq_one_letter_code
_entity_poly.pdbx_strand_id
1 'polypeptide(L)'
;MDHLTRQKIFLEATWWAITAFVVFLILFPILKNTPYYPFQWSNIIFIVAFITLARYIFLFKYTFLQKYQYFKIILIFLCIPLIFNLVNNLNYFIAVTDESAYYFLDGNLSQSQRNKMGLFIRTEMLFFGVGSVLATIIFPFKLLRSIWRYRNKGIG
;
A
#
# COMPACT_ATOMS: atom_id res chain seq x y z
N MET A 1 -4.66 30.95 8.10
CA MET A 1 -4.94 29.61 7.55
C MET A 1 -6.38 29.25 7.92
N ASP A 2 -7.23 28.98 6.94
CA ASP A 2 -8.66 28.76 7.18
C ASP A 2 -8.91 27.50 8.05
N HIS A 3 -9.89 27.53 8.96
CA HIS A 3 -10.10 26.47 9.98
C HIS A 3 -10.29 25.08 9.33
N LEU A 4 -10.95 25.04 8.18
CA LEU A 4 -11.19 23.83 7.38
C LEU A 4 -9.91 23.23 6.78
N THR A 5 -8.91 24.05 6.44
CA THR A 5 -7.64 23.60 5.88
C THR A 5 -6.77 22.97 6.97
N ARG A 6 -6.79 23.53 8.18
CA ARG A 6 -6.07 22.98 9.34
C ARG A 6 -6.58 21.59 9.72
N GLN A 7 -7.90 21.38 9.73
CA GLN A 7 -8.51 20.09 10.04
C GLN A 7 -8.14 19.01 9.02
N LYS A 8 -8.12 19.34 7.73
CA LYS A 8 -7.78 18.40 6.66
C LYS A 8 -6.29 18.02 6.67
N ILE A 9 -5.39 18.96 6.93
CA ILE A 9 -3.95 18.67 7.10
C ILE A 9 -3.72 17.77 8.31
N PHE A 10 -4.39 18.07 9.43
CA PHE A 10 -4.29 17.23 10.63
C PHE A 10 -4.75 15.79 10.33
N LEU A 11 -5.88 15.63 9.62
CA LEU A 11 -6.37 14.33 9.21
C LEU A 11 -5.38 13.59 8.29
N GLU A 12 -4.75 14.27 7.33
CA GLU A 12 -3.72 13.66 6.49
C GLU A 12 -2.48 13.23 7.28
N ALA A 13 -2.01 14.08 8.21
CA ALA A 13 -0.89 13.76 9.10
C ALA A 13 -1.20 12.56 10.01
N THR A 14 -2.40 12.50 10.59
CA THR A 14 -2.86 11.35 11.38
C THR A 14 -2.85 10.07 10.55
N TRP A 15 -3.30 10.13 9.30
CA TRP A 15 -3.27 8.95 8.42
C TRP A 15 -1.85 8.50 8.08
N TRP A 16 -0.93 9.42 7.83
CA TRP A 16 0.47 9.07 7.61
C TRP A 16 1.12 8.47 8.86
N ALA A 17 0.78 8.98 10.05
CA ALA A 17 1.22 8.40 11.31
C ALA A 17 0.68 6.97 11.50
N ILE A 18 -0.59 6.72 11.17
CA ILE A 18 -1.19 5.37 11.19
C ILE A 18 -0.46 4.45 10.20
N THR A 19 -0.20 4.91 8.97
CA THR A 19 0.55 4.11 7.99
C THR A 19 1.95 3.75 8.51
N ALA A 20 2.70 4.72 9.05
CA ALA A 20 4.02 4.48 9.60
C ALA A 20 3.98 3.50 10.79
N PHE A 21 2.97 3.62 11.65
CA PHE A 21 2.75 2.70 12.76
C PHE A 21 2.46 1.27 12.27
N VAL A 22 1.62 1.10 11.25
CA VAL A 22 1.31 -0.21 10.68
C VAL A 22 2.53 -0.83 10.01
N VAL A 23 3.30 -0.05 9.24
CA VAL A 23 4.57 -0.49 8.64
C VAL A 23 5.53 -0.98 9.73
N PHE A 24 5.69 -0.22 10.81
CA PHE A 24 6.52 -0.62 11.94
C PHE A 24 6.02 -1.91 12.60
N LEU A 25 4.71 -2.00 12.89
CA LEU A 25 4.11 -3.16 13.56
C LEU A 25 4.34 -4.45 12.77
N ILE A 26 4.22 -4.39 11.45
CA ILE A 26 4.37 -5.54 10.56
C ILE A 26 5.84 -5.92 10.35
N LEU A 27 6.72 -4.94 10.12
CA LEU A 27 8.13 -5.22 9.85
C LEU A 27 8.95 -5.54 11.10
N PHE A 28 8.57 -5.01 12.26
CA PHE A 28 9.29 -5.25 13.51
C PHE A 28 9.51 -6.74 13.82
N PRO A 29 8.49 -7.62 13.81
CA PRO A 29 8.71 -9.05 14.05
C PRO A 29 9.55 -9.71 12.94
N ILE A 30 9.50 -9.21 11.70
CA ILE A 30 10.30 -9.74 10.59
C ILE A 30 11.77 -9.41 10.85
N LEU A 31 12.11 -8.13 10.96
CA LEU A 31 13.49 -7.66 11.13
C LEU A 31 14.17 -8.19 12.40
N LYS A 32 13.40 -8.45 13.47
CA LYS A 32 13.94 -9.08 14.68
C LYS A 32 14.40 -10.53 14.45
N ASN A 33 13.72 -11.26 13.58
CA ASN A 33 13.97 -12.69 13.34
C ASN A 33 14.74 -12.94 12.03
N THR A 34 14.89 -11.93 11.18
CA THR A 34 15.60 -11.98 9.89
C THR A 34 16.47 -10.74 9.69
N PRO A 35 17.75 -10.77 10.12
CA PRO A 35 18.64 -9.62 9.98
C PRO A 35 18.90 -9.23 8.52
N TYR A 36 18.78 -10.19 7.59
CA TYR A 36 19.01 -10.00 6.15
C TYR A 36 17.75 -10.28 5.34
N TYR A 37 16.66 -9.55 5.60
CA TYR A 37 15.42 -9.68 4.82
C TYR A 37 15.50 -8.93 3.48
N PRO A 38 15.57 -9.63 2.32
CA PRO A 38 15.82 -8.96 1.04
C PRO A 38 14.61 -8.18 0.50
N PHE A 39 13.40 -8.49 0.98
CA PHE A 39 12.15 -7.90 0.48
C PHE A 39 11.62 -6.74 1.34
N GLN A 40 12.43 -6.19 2.24
CA GLN A 40 12.00 -5.11 3.14
C GLN A 40 11.38 -3.93 2.37
N TRP A 41 12.04 -3.49 1.30
CA TRP A 41 11.55 -2.36 0.50
C TRP A 41 10.25 -2.67 -0.24
N SER A 42 10.15 -3.84 -0.86
CA SER A 42 8.92 -4.28 -1.53
C SER A 42 7.77 -4.35 -0.53
N ASN A 43 8.01 -4.85 0.68
CA ASN A 43 7.02 -4.92 1.74
C ASN A 43 6.51 -3.53 2.17
N ILE A 44 7.43 -2.59 2.43
CA ILE A 44 7.08 -1.19 2.76
C ILE A 44 6.21 -0.59 1.65
N ILE A 45 6.61 -0.78 0.38
CA ILE A 45 5.86 -0.25 -0.77
C ILE A 45 4.46 -0.83 -0.82
N PHE A 46 4.29 -2.15 -0.60
CA PHE A 46 2.98 -2.80 -0.58
C PHE A 46 2.08 -2.25 0.52
N ILE A 47 2.57 -2.16 1.76
CA ILE A 47 1.79 -1.66 2.90
C ILE A 47 1.39 -0.20 2.66
N VAL A 48 2.34 0.65 2.29
CA VAL A 48 2.10 2.08 2.07
C VAL A 48 1.12 2.29 0.91
N ALA A 49 1.32 1.60 -0.21
CA ALA A 49 0.43 1.70 -1.37
C ALA A 49 -0.98 1.22 -1.01
N PHE A 50 -1.11 0.06 -0.35
CA PHE A 50 -2.40 -0.48 0.06
C PHE A 50 -3.16 0.49 0.98
N ILE A 51 -2.55 0.93 2.08
CA ILE A 51 -3.21 1.83 3.05
C ILE A 51 -3.57 3.16 2.41
N THR A 52 -2.65 3.74 1.63
CA THR A 52 -2.85 5.05 1.00
C THR A 52 -3.98 4.99 -0.04
N LEU A 53 -3.97 3.97 -0.90
CA LEU A 53 -4.99 3.81 -1.94
C LEU A 53 -6.32 3.38 -1.34
N ALA A 54 -6.36 2.48 -0.36
CA ALA A 54 -7.58 2.11 0.36
C ALA A 54 -8.20 3.33 1.04
N ARG A 55 -7.39 4.17 1.72
CA ARG A 55 -7.84 5.45 2.28
C ARG A 55 -8.50 6.31 1.20
N TYR A 56 -7.87 6.47 0.04
CA TYR A 56 -8.50 7.22 -1.04
C TYR A 56 -9.73 6.51 -1.63
N ILE A 57 -9.80 5.17 -1.64
CA ILE A 57 -10.97 4.40 -2.11
C ILE A 57 -12.14 4.40 -1.14
N PHE A 58 -11.95 4.66 0.15
CA PHE A 58 -13.06 4.76 1.10
C PHE A 58 -13.34 6.22 1.50
N LEU A 59 -12.32 6.97 1.90
CA LEU A 59 -12.43 8.31 2.47
C LEU A 59 -12.29 9.47 1.46
N PHE A 60 -12.42 9.21 0.16
CA PHE A 60 -12.30 10.24 -0.89
C PHE A 60 -13.13 11.51 -0.68
N LYS A 61 -14.26 11.42 0.03
CA LYS A 61 -15.13 12.56 0.31
C LYS A 61 -14.47 13.59 1.23
N TYR A 62 -13.47 13.19 2.01
CA TYR A 62 -12.82 14.01 3.03
C TYR A 62 -11.43 14.52 2.61
N THR A 63 -10.90 14.06 1.48
CA THR A 63 -9.56 14.47 1.00
C THR A 63 -9.61 15.70 0.10
N PHE A 64 -8.53 16.49 0.14
CA PHE A 64 -8.37 17.71 -0.68
C PHE A 64 -8.51 17.46 -2.19
N LEU A 65 -8.33 16.20 -2.61
CA LEU A 65 -8.50 15.74 -3.99
C LEU A 65 -9.87 16.00 -4.61
N GLN A 66 -10.89 16.34 -3.82
CA GLN A 66 -12.21 16.63 -4.35
C GLN A 66 -12.22 17.81 -5.35
N LYS A 67 -11.46 18.88 -5.06
CA LYS A 67 -11.51 20.16 -5.80
C LYS A 67 -10.65 20.21 -7.08
N TYR A 68 -9.54 19.48 -7.13
CA TYR A 68 -8.57 19.64 -8.22
C TYR A 68 -8.70 18.53 -9.28
N GLN A 69 -9.37 18.82 -10.41
CA GLN A 69 -9.59 17.83 -11.46
C GLN A 69 -8.30 17.37 -12.16
N TYR A 70 -7.36 18.27 -12.43
CA TYR A 70 -6.09 17.95 -13.07
C TYR A 70 -5.26 16.92 -12.29
N PHE A 71 -5.24 17.03 -10.95
CA PHE A 71 -4.54 16.07 -10.09
C PHE A 71 -5.13 14.66 -10.17
N LYS A 72 -6.44 14.53 -10.37
CA LYS A 72 -7.08 13.21 -10.55
C LYS A 72 -6.60 12.54 -11.84
N ILE A 73 -6.46 13.31 -12.91
CA ILE A 73 -5.97 12.81 -14.20
C ILE A 73 -4.51 12.35 -14.06
N ILE A 74 -3.66 13.15 -13.45
CA ILE A 74 -2.25 12.79 -13.18
C ILE A 74 -2.16 11.48 -12.38
N LEU A 75 -2.98 11.32 -11.33
CA LEU A 75 -2.99 10.09 -10.53
C LEU A 75 -3.47 8.87 -11.32
N ILE A 76 -4.43 9.00 -12.23
CA ILE A 76 -4.85 7.90 -13.10
C ILE A 76 -3.67 7.41 -13.94
N PHE A 77 -2.90 8.34 -14.53
CA PHE A 77 -1.70 7.96 -15.28
C PHE A 77 -0.62 7.36 -14.39
N LEU A 78 -0.44 7.87 -13.16
CA LEU A 78 0.54 7.35 -12.20
C LEU A 78 0.20 5.93 -11.70
N CYS A 79 -1.08 5.54 -11.70
CA CYS A 79 -1.47 4.16 -11.37
C CYS A 79 -0.89 3.13 -12.34
N ILE A 80 -0.65 3.50 -13.61
CA ILE A 80 -0.12 2.58 -14.62
C ILE A 80 1.28 2.07 -14.24
N PRO A 81 2.32 2.92 -14.10
CA PRO A 81 3.65 2.45 -13.70
C PRO A 81 3.65 1.84 -12.29
N LEU A 82 2.77 2.31 -11.40
CA LEU A 82 2.64 1.74 -10.07
C LEU A 82 2.16 0.28 -10.12
N ILE A 83 1.16 -0.06 -10.95
CA ILE A 83 0.70 -1.45 -11.12
C ILE A 83 1.86 -2.33 -11.60
N PHE A 84 2.59 -1.90 -12.64
CA PHE A 84 3.73 -2.67 -13.15
C PHE A 84 4.79 -2.92 -12.06
N ASN A 85 5.14 -1.88 -11.29
CA ASN A 85 6.09 -2.01 -10.19
C ASN A 85 5.59 -3.01 -9.13
N LEU A 86 4.34 -2.90 -8.69
CA LEU A 86 3.77 -3.77 -7.65
C LEU A 86 3.67 -5.23 -8.12
N VAL A 87 3.20 -5.46 -9.35
CA VAL A 87 3.09 -6.81 -9.93
C VAL A 87 4.47 -7.44 -10.10
N ASN A 88 5.46 -6.70 -10.59
CA ASN A 88 6.83 -7.22 -10.75
C ASN A 88 7.45 -7.61 -9.41
N ASN A 89 7.33 -6.75 -8.39
CA ASN A 89 7.83 -7.07 -7.04
C ASN A 89 7.12 -8.28 -6.44
N LEU A 90 5.81 -8.41 -6.65
CA LEU A 90 5.02 -9.52 -6.11
C LEU A 90 5.42 -10.84 -6.77
N ASN A 91 5.53 -10.86 -8.10
CA ASN A 91 5.96 -12.02 -8.85
C ASN A 91 7.39 -12.44 -8.49
N TYR A 92 8.29 -11.47 -8.32
CA TYR A 92 9.66 -11.74 -7.87
C TYR A 92 9.69 -12.37 -6.48
N PHE A 93 8.89 -11.85 -5.53
CA PHE A 93 8.76 -12.45 -4.20
C PHE A 93 8.25 -13.90 -4.28
N ILE A 94 7.16 -14.14 -5.01
CA ILE A 94 6.57 -15.49 -5.17
C ILE A 94 7.60 -16.46 -5.74
N ALA A 95 8.26 -16.09 -6.85
CA ALA A 95 9.26 -16.92 -7.51
C ALA A 95 10.40 -17.30 -6.55
N VAL A 96 10.97 -16.32 -5.84
CA VAL A 96 12.06 -16.58 -4.90
C VAL A 96 11.59 -17.46 -3.74
N THR A 97 10.40 -17.25 -3.19
CA THR A 97 9.89 -18.07 -2.07
C THR A 97 9.51 -19.49 -2.46
N ASP A 98 9.07 -19.69 -3.70
CA ASP A 98 8.72 -21.01 -4.21
C ASP A 98 9.98 -21.82 -4.58
N GLU A 99 11.02 -21.18 -5.12
CA GLU A 99 12.30 -21.83 -5.46
C GLU A 99 13.21 -22.08 -4.25
N SER A 100 13.25 -21.13 -3.33
CA SER A 100 14.15 -21.15 -2.18
C SER A 100 13.34 -20.90 -0.91
N ALA A 101 12.95 -21.99 -0.24
CA ALA A 101 12.11 -21.96 0.95
C ALA A 101 12.79 -21.13 2.06
N TYR A 102 12.50 -19.83 2.07
CA TYR A 102 12.85 -18.85 3.09
C TYR A 102 14.29 -18.93 3.63
N TYR A 103 15.27 -19.02 2.73
CA TYR A 103 16.71 -19.08 3.07
C TYR A 103 17.21 -17.91 3.92
N PHE A 104 16.46 -16.80 3.96
CA PHE A 104 16.73 -15.61 4.76
C PHE A 104 16.23 -15.72 6.22
N LEU A 105 15.59 -16.83 6.61
CA LEU A 105 15.24 -17.11 8.01
C LEU A 105 16.47 -17.61 8.77
N ASP A 106 16.73 -17.01 9.93
CA ASP A 106 17.90 -17.33 10.76
C ASP A 106 17.99 -18.84 11.10
N GLY A 107 19.21 -19.39 11.05
CA GLY A 107 19.54 -20.74 11.43
C GLY A 107 19.26 -21.04 12.91
N ASN A 108 19.23 -20.01 13.77
CA ASN A 108 18.95 -20.13 15.21
C ASN A 108 17.47 -20.38 15.54
N LEU A 109 16.56 -20.24 14.58
CA LEU A 109 15.15 -20.55 14.79
C LEU A 109 14.91 -22.06 14.70
N SER A 110 14.11 -22.59 15.62
CA SER A 110 13.64 -23.98 15.52
C SER A 110 12.87 -24.18 14.20
N GLN A 111 12.83 -25.40 13.68
CA GLN A 111 12.11 -25.70 12.43
C GLN A 111 10.64 -25.25 12.48
N SER A 112 9.98 -25.42 13.63
CA SER A 112 8.59 -24.96 13.83
C SER A 112 8.47 -23.43 13.75
N GLN A 113 9.41 -22.69 14.36
CA GLN A 113 9.42 -21.23 14.29
C GLN A 113 9.74 -20.71 12.89
N ARG A 114 10.66 -21.36 12.16
CA ARG A 114 10.95 -21.03 10.76
C ARG A 114 9.71 -21.17 9.90
N ASN A 115 9.00 -22.29 10.00
CA ASN A 115 7.78 -22.52 9.23
C ASN A 115 6.70 -21.47 9.55
N LYS A 116 6.50 -21.14 10.84
CA LYS A 116 5.54 -20.11 11.26
C LYS A 116 5.93 -18.72 10.73
N MET A 117 7.20 -18.36 10.81
CA MET A 117 7.68 -17.06 10.33
C MET A 117 7.62 -16.95 8.81
N GLY A 118 8.02 -18.00 8.08
CA GLY A 118 7.89 -18.04 6.62
C GLY A 118 6.42 -17.91 6.18
N LEU A 119 5.51 -18.64 6.85
CA LEU A 119 4.09 -18.52 6.59
C LEU A 119 3.58 -17.11 6.88
N PHE A 120 3.96 -16.52 8.02
CA PHE A 120 3.61 -15.14 8.37
C PHE A 120 4.05 -14.15 7.28
N ILE A 121 5.33 -14.18 6.90
CA ILE A 121 5.89 -13.29 5.86
C ILE A 121 5.16 -13.49 4.53
N ARG A 122 4.88 -14.73 4.12
CA ARG A 122 4.18 -14.99 2.86
C ARG A 122 2.73 -14.52 2.89
N THR A 123 1.99 -14.81 3.95
CA THR A 123 0.60 -14.36 4.08
C THR A 123 0.52 -12.84 4.09
N GLU A 124 1.41 -12.18 4.83
CA GLU A 124 1.48 -10.72 4.93
C GLU A 124 1.84 -10.08 3.58
N MET A 125 2.93 -10.51 2.94
CA MET A 125 3.35 -10.03 1.63
C MET A 125 2.28 -10.26 0.55
N LEU A 126 1.61 -11.41 0.55
CA LEU A 126 0.52 -11.67 -0.40
C LEU A 126 -0.70 -10.80 -0.11
N PHE A 127 -1.07 -10.62 1.16
CA PHE A 127 -2.19 -9.78 1.56
C PHE A 127 -2.00 -8.32 1.13
N PHE A 128 -0.86 -7.70 1.50
CA PHE A 128 -0.58 -6.32 1.13
C PHE A 128 -0.18 -6.17 -0.34
N GLY A 129 0.53 -7.14 -0.91
CA GLY A 129 0.91 -7.17 -2.31
C GLY A 129 -0.31 -7.21 -3.23
N VAL A 130 -1.12 -8.26 -3.14
CA VAL A 130 -2.35 -8.38 -3.94
C VAL A 130 -3.33 -7.24 -3.61
N GLY A 131 -3.48 -6.90 -2.33
CA GLY A 131 -4.33 -5.81 -1.89
C GLY A 131 -3.95 -4.47 -2.53
N SER A 132 -2.65 -4.15 -2.57
CA SER A 132 -2.15 -2.91 -3.17
C SER A 132 -2.35 -2.88 -4.69
N VAL A 133 -2.17 -4.01 -5.39
CA VAL A 133 -2.45 -4.14 -6.82
C VAL A 133 -3.94 -3.90 -7.09
N LEU A 134 -4.83 -4.58 -6.37
CA LEU A 134 -6.28 -4.40 -6.50
C LEU A 134 -6.70 -2.96 -6.19
N ALA A 135 -6.17 -2.37 -5.13
CA ALA A 135 -6.44 -0.98 -4.79
C ALA A 135 -5.97 -0.03 -5.92
N THR A 136 -4.80 -0.29 -6.51
CA THR A 136 -4.27 0.54 -7.61
C THR A 136 -5.12 0.42 -8.87
N ILE A 137 -5.71 -0.75 -9.15
CA ILE A 137 -6.65 -0.97 -10.26
C ILE A 137 -7.99 -0.27 -9.98
N ILE A 138 -8.53 -0.38 -8.77
CA ILE A 138 -9.86 0.17 -8.41
C ILE A 138 -9.83 1.70 -8.31
N PHE A 139 -8.73 2.27 -7.80
CA PHE A 139 -8.59 3.70 -7.56
C PHE A 139 -8.89 4.61 -8.77
N PRO A 140 -8.33 4.38 -9.99
CA PRO A 140 -8.62 5.22 -11.16
C PRO A 140 -10.08 5.19 -11.57
N PHE A 141 -10.79 4.06 -11.46
CA PHE A 141 -12.24 4.00 -11.72
C PHE A 141 -13.02 4.89 -10.75
N LYS A 142 -12.61 4.92 -9.47
CA LYS A 142 -13.21 5.82 -8.49
C LYS A 142 -12.95 7.30 -8.84
N LEU A 143 -11.74 7.63 -9.31
CA LEU A 143 -11.39 8.97 -9.76
C LEU A 143 -12.22 9.39 -10.98
N LEU A 144 -12.34 8.53 -12.00
CA LEU A 144 -13.18 8.75 -13.18
C LEU A 144 -14.63 9.02 -12.80
N ARG A 145 -15.22 8.19 -11.94
CA ARG A 145 -16.59 8.41 -11.42
C ARG A 145 -16.72 9.73 -10.65
N SER A 146 -15.67 10.18 -9.96
CA SER A 146 -15.68 11.49 -9.32
C SER A 146 -15.67 12.64 -10.33
N ILE A 147 -14.88 12.55 -11.41
CA ILE A 147 -14.81 13.59 -12.44
C ILE A 147 -16.16 13.68 -13.17
N TRP A 148 -16.72 12.53 -13.54
CA TRP A 148 -18.00 12.47 -14.24
C TRP A 148 -19.14 13.08 -13.42
N ARG A 149 -19.24 12.75 -12.11
CA ARG A 149 -20.25 13.36 -11.22
C ARG A 149 -20.09 14.86 -11.03
N TYR A 150 -18.87 15.40 -11.12
CA TYR A 150 -18.66 16.84 -11.04
C TYR A 150 -19.19 17.54 -12.30
N ARG A 151 -18.83 17.02 -13.49
CA ARG A 151 -19.29 17.58 -14.78
C ARG A 151 -20.81 17.46 -14.96
N ASN A 152 -21.41 16.32 -14.57
CA ASN A 152 -22.85 16.09 -14.76
C ASN A 152 -23.75 16.86 -13.76
N LYS A 153 -23.17 17.51 -12.74
CA LYS A 153 -23.91 18.37 -11.79
C LYS A 153 -23.92 19.86 -12.18
N GLY A 154 -23.32 20.24 -13.30
CA GLY A 154 -23.40 21.61 -13.83
C GLY A 154 -22.71 22.70 -12.99
N ILE A 155 -21.91 22.34 -11.98
CA ILE A 155 -21.12 23.29 -11.18
C ILE A 155 -19.74 23.42 -11.83
N GLY A 156 -19.71 23.98 -13.03
CA GLY A 156 -18.52 24.39 -13.76
C GLY A 156 -18.52 25.89 -13.91
#